data_AF-A0A6L5G8A1-F1
#
_entry.id   AF-A0A6L5G8A1-F1
#
_cell.length_a   1.000
_cell.length_b   1.000
_cell.length_c   1.000
_cell.angle_alpha   90.00
_cell.angle_beta   90.00
_cell.angle_gamma   90.00
#
_symmetry.space_group_name_H-M   'P 1'
#
loop_
_entity.id
_entity.type
_entity.pdbx_description
1 polymer ?
#
loop_
_entity_poly.entity_id
_entity_poly.type
_entity_poly.pdbx_seq_one_letter_code
_entity_poly.pdbx_strand_id
1 'polypeptide(L)'
;MPRPVPGPGALVSYIQTGAREARIAYRELPDQERRAYRDTVNRVYDTAFAHHFGAHPSSEAVHDLAERVAERHPQYAGGVRRVLRSTVKGVAGGGMNPRQVLTAQHLVIREIAKLHPGFRGRADRIVEAASRTPAAVGSRPVEDLAADLAFTGTDDGSTATVTIGLDGRLHALELLRGVERMGGRTIGAAVVRAWVAAEKQRWARAKELRLHDAFPEIGSGKGGGDSFRCEAYSASGLCRATVDRYGRLRALTFMRTALFAEHGRYGLADEIREAVHGAQDRLNASW
;
A
#
# COMPACT_ATOMS: atom_id res chain seq x y z
N MET A 1 22.92 -14.87 -20.30
CA MET A 1 21.56 -14.27 -20.28
C MET A 1 21.70 -12.83 -19.79
N PRO A 2 21.25 -11.82 -20.54
CA PRO A 2 21.26 -10.43 -20.05
C PRO A 2 20.40 -10.29 -18.79
N ARG A 3 20.79 -9.43 -17.85
CA ARG A 3 19.99 -9.15 -16.66
C ARG A 3 18.65 -8.52 -17.07
N PRO A 4 17.53 -8.92 -16.46
CA PRO A 4 16.23 -8.31 -16.75
C PRO A 4 16.23 -6.84 -16.34
N VAL A 5 15.76 -5.96 -17.22
CA VAL A 5 15.54 -4.54 -16.89
C VAL A 5 14.45 -4.46 -15.80
N PRO A 6 14.72 -3.85 -14.64
CA PRO A 6 13.74 -3.71 -13.55
C PRO A 6 12.45 -3.02 -14.02
N GLY A 7 11.31 -3.37 -13.41
CA GLY A 7 10.01 -2.76 -13.72
C GLY A 7 9.06 -3.66 -14.52
N PRO A 8 8.07 -3.10 -15.24
CA PRO A 8 7.01 -3.86 -15.91
C PRO A 8 7.53 -4.95 -16.87
N GLY A 9 8.63 -4.69 -17.60
CA GLY A 9 9.25 -5.67 -18.49
C GLY A 9 9.76 -6.92 -17.76
N ALA A 10 10.28 -6.77 -16.53
CA ALA A 10 10.67 -7.91 -15.70
C ALA A 10 9.46 -8.75 -15.27
N LEU A 11 8.31 -8.12 -14.99
CA LEU A 11 7.07 -8.84 -14.70
C LEU A 11 6.59 -9.67 -15.90
N VAL A 12 6.58 -9.09 -17.11
CA VAL A 12 6.27 -9.83 -18.35
C VAL A 12 7.20 -11.04 -18.48
N SER A 13 8.51 -10.81 -18.41
CA SER A 13 9.52 -11.85 -18.54
C SER A 13 9.29 -12.96 -17.51
N TYR A 14 8.97 -12.61 -16.27
CA TYR A 14 8.64 -13.57 -15.23
C TYR A 14 7.35 -14.35 -15.51
N ILE A 15 6.28 -13.71 -15.98
CA ILE A 15 5.03 -14.38 -16.37
C ILE A 15 5.30 -15.41 -17.48
N GLN A 16 6.13 -15.04 -18.46
CA GLN A 16 6.46 -15.87 -19.60
C GLN A 16 7.44 -16.99 -19.25
N THR A 17 8.46 -16.75 -18.44
CA THR A 17 9.56 -17.71 -18.21
C THR A 17 9.50 -18.39 -16.85
N GLY A 18 9.04 -17.69 -15.81
CA GLY A 18 9.15 -18.08 -14.41
C GLY A 18 10.54 -17.83 -13.80
N ALA A 19 11.41 -17.08 -14.49
CA ALA A 19 12.77 -16.82 -14.01
C ALA A 19 12.77 -16.03 -12.69
N ARG A 20 13.44 -16.58 -11.66
CA ARG A 20 13.54 -15.96 -10.34
C ARG A 20 14.13 -14.54 -10.40
N GLU A 21 15.13 -14.34 -11.23
CA GLU A 21 15.81 -13.03 -11.37
C GLU A 21 14.86 -11.95 -11.88
N ALA A 22 13.99 -12.27 -12.84
CA ALA A 22 12.95 -11.36 -13.31
C ALA A 22 11.94 -11.03 -12.21
N ARG A 23 11.59 -12.01 -11.36
CA ARG A 23 10.69 -11.79 -10.21
C ARG A 23 11.25 -10.81 -9.17
N ILE A 24 12.57 -10.79 -8.96
CA ILE A 24 13.20 -9.99 -7.88
C ILE A 24 13.86 -8.71 -8.37
N ALA A 25 13.93 -8.49 -9.69
CA ALA A 25 14.56 -7.31 -10.30
C ALA A 25 13.99 -5.98 -9.79
N TYR A 26 12.72 -5.96 -9.37
CA TYR A 26 12.07 -4.77 -8.80
C TYR A 26 12.78 -4.21 -7.55
N ARG A 27 13.62 -5.00 -6.86
CA ARG A 27 14.37 -4.56 -5.68
C ARG A 27 15.43 -3.52 -6.01
N GLU A 28 15.85 -3.46 -7.27
CA GLU A 28 16.83 -2.49 -7.76
C GLU A 28 16.16 -1.16 -8.17
N LEU A 29 14.82 -1.10 -8.17
CA LEU A 29 14.08 0.12 -8.51
C LEU A 29 14.21 1.18 -7.41
N PRO A 30 14.29 2.47 -7.77
CA PRO A 30 14.04 3.58 -6.87
C PRO A 30 12.68 3.47 -6.16
N ASP A 31 12.54 4.09 -5.00
CA ASP A 31 11.35 3.92 -4.14
C ASP A 31 10.03 4.25 -4.84
N GLN A 32 9.99 5.34 -5.60
CA GLN A 32 8.80 5.76 -6.34
C GLN A 32 8.42 4.74 -7.43
N GLU A 33 9.40 4.28 -8.20
CA GLU A 33 9.21 3.26 -9.22
C GLU A 33 8.84 1.90 -8.62
N ARG A 34 9.37 1.56 -7.43
CA ARG A 34 9.02 0.35 -6.71
C ARG A 34 7.56 0.35 -6.25
N ARG A 35 7.05 1.50 -5.82
CA ARG A 35 5.62 1.68 -5.50
C ARG A 35 4.76 1.49 -6.75
N ALA A 36 5.11 2.14 -7.87
CA ALA A 36 4.40 1.97 -9.14
C ALA A 36 4.42 0.52 -9.65
N TYR A 37 5.56 -0.17 -9.48
CA TYR A 37 5.69 -1.59 -9.83
C TYR A 37 4.77 -2.47 -8.98
N ARG A 38 4.70 -2.25 -7.66
CA ARG A 38 3.77 -2.95 -6.78
C ARG A 38 2.33 -2.78 -7.26
N ASP A 39 1.93 -1.56 -7.59
CA ASP A 39 0.56 -1.28 -8.00
C ASP A 39 0.25 -1.97 -9.35
N THR A 40 1.22 -2.03 -10.25
CA THR A 40 1.14 -2.82 -11.48
C THR A 40 0.97 -4.32 -11.17
N VAL A 41 1.77 -4.90 -10.27
CA VAL A 41 1.64 -6.31 -9.88
C VAL A 41 0.28 -6.61 -9.26
N ASN A 42 -0.25 -5.72 -8.42
CA ASN A 42 -1.58 -5.88 -7.84
C ASN A 42 -2.66 -5.93 -8.94
N ARG A 43 -2.63 -5.00 -9.90
CA ARG A 43 -3.59 -4.98 -11.01
C ARG A 43 -3.49 -6.20 -11.91
N VAL A 44 -2.26 -6.67 -12.18
CA VAL A 44 -2.04 -7.91 -12.94
C VAL A 44 -2.52 -9.13 -12.16
N TYR A 45 -2.32 -9.16 -10.83
CA TYR A 45 -2.85 -10.19 -9.96
C TYR A 45 -4.38 -10.23 -10.02
N ASP A 46 -5.06 -9.09 -9.88
CA ASP A 46 -6.52 -9.02 -9.94
C ASP A 46 -7.05 -9.47 -11.31
N THR A 47 -6.37 -9.05 -12.39
CA THR A 47 -6.70 -9.49 -13.76
C THR A 47 -6.51 -10.99 -13.94
N ALA A 48 -5.40 -11.55 -13.45
CA ALA A 48 -5.13 -12.99 -13.51
C ALA A 48 -6.16 -13.79 -12.71
N PHE A 49 -6.47 -13.31 -11.50
CA PHE A 49 -7.41 -13.94 -10.59
C PHE A 49 -8.82 -13.95 -11.18
N ALA A 50 -9.31 -12.81 -11.68
CA ALA A 50 -10.61 -12.72 -12.35
C ALA A 50 -10.66 -13.54 -13.65
N HIS A 51 -9.55 -13.61 -14.40
CA HIS A 51 -9.47 -14.46 -15.59
C HIS A 51 -9.59 -15.95 -15.27
N HIS A 52 -9.01 -16.39 -14.15
CA HIS A 52 -9.01 -17.79 -13.75
C HIS A 52 -10.31 -18.24 -13.09
N PHE A 53 -10.85 -17.43 -12.17
CA PHE A 53 -11.99 -17.82 -11.33
C PHE A 53 -13.31 -17.15 -11.72
N GLY A 54 -13.30 -16.12 -12.56
CA GLY A 54 -14.47 -15.29 -12.81
C GLY A 54 -14.84 -14.38 -11.63
N ALA A 55 -16.09 -13.92 -11.59
CA ALA A 55 -16.56 -12.94 -10.61
C ALA A 55 -16.79 -13.50 -9.20
N HIS A 56 -17.07 -14.82 -9.09
CA HIS A 56 -17.46 -15.47 -7.83
C HIS A 56 -16.65 -16.76 -7.63
N PRO A 57 -15.37 -16.69 -7.21
CA PRO A 57 -14.55 -17.86 -6.94
C PRO A 57 -15.17 -18.73 -5.83
N SER A 58 -15.21 -20.06 -6.03
CA SER A 58 -15.52 -20.99 -4.95
C SER A 58 -14.34 -21.11 -3.98
N SER A 59 -14.61 -21.33 -2.70
CA SER A 59 -13.55 -21.52 -1.71
C SER A 59 -12.67 -22.74 -1.99
N GLU A 60 -13.25 -23.78 -2.62
CA GLU A 60 -12.55 -25.01 -2.99
C GLU A 60 -11.57 -24.76 -4.12
N ALA A 61 -12.00 -24.14 -5.22
CA ALA A 61 -11.11 -23.84 -6.36
C ALA A 61 -9.94 -22.94 -5.95
N VAL A 62 -10.18 -22.00 -5.03
CA VAL A 62 -9.12 -21.13 -4.49
C VAL A 62 -8.16 -21.92 -3.58
N HIS A 63 -8.67 -22.89 -2.83
CA HIS A 63 -7.83 -23.79 -2.04
C HIS A 63 -6.96 -24.68 -2.94
N ASP A 64 -7.52 -25.24 -4.00
CA ASP A 64 -6.80 -26.09 -4.96
C ASP A 64 -5.65 -25.34 -5.64
N LEU A 65 -5.89 -24.10 -6.07
CA LEU A 65 -4.81 -23.27 -6.60
C LEU A 65 -3.73 -23.02 -5.53
N ALA A 66 -4.12 -22.78 -4.30
CA ALA A 66 -3.17 -22.55 -3.20
C ALA A 66 -2.31 -23.80 -2.93
N GLU A 67 -2.90 -25.00 -2.92
CA GLU A 67 -2.17 -26.27 -2.76
C GLU A 67 -1.23 -26.50 -3.94
N ARG A 68 -1.71 -26.29 -5.18
CA ARG A 68 -0.87 -26.44 -6.38
C ARG A 68 0.35 -25.53 -6.38
N VAL A 69 0.19 -24.28 -5.92
CA VAL A 69 1.34 -23.36 -5.76
C VAL A 69 2.24 -23.85 -4.61
N ALA A 70 1.66 -24.32 -3.50
CA ALA A 70 2.39 -24.82 -2.34
C ALA A 70 3.24 -26.07 -2.66
N GLU A 71 2.73 -27.00 -3.46
CA GLU A 71 3.47 -28.19 -3.90
C GLU A 71 4.75 -27.82 -4.65
N ARG A 72 4.68 -26.79 -5.51
CA ARG A 72 5.83 -26.32 -6.30
C ARG A 72 6.74 -25.38 -5.52
N HIS A 73 6.19 -24.69 -4.54
CA HIS A 73 6.85 -23.66 -3.77
C HIS A 73 6.53 -23.76 -2.26
N PRO A 74 6.96 -24.85 -1.58
CA PRO A 74 6.53 -25.14 -0.21
C PRO A 74 6.90 -24.02 0.77
N GLN A 75 8.04 -23.37 0.56
CA GLN A 75 8.53 -22.26 1.39
C GLN A 75 7.64 -21.01 1.34
N TYR A 76 6.75 -20.89 0.35
CA TYR A 76 5.85 -19.75 0.19
C TYR A 76 4.37 -20.09 0.41
N ALA A 77 4.05 -21.37 0.69
CA ALA A 77 2.68 -21.88 0.84
C ALA A 77 1.80 -21.05 1.79
N GLY A 78 2.33 -20.73 2.98
CA GLY A 78 1.61 -19.95 3.99
C GLY A 78 1.31 -18.51 3.56
N GLY A 79 2.16 -17.89 2.74
CA GLY A 79 1.93 -16.55 2.19
C GLY A 79 0.90 -16.58 1.06
N VAL A 80 0.99 -17.56 0.17
CA VAL A 80 0.06 -17.75 -0.95
C VAL A 80 -1.36 -18.02 -0.45
N ARG A 81 -1.54 -18.95 0.50
CA ARG A 81 -2.84 -19.24 1.12
C ARG A 81 -3.46 -17.99 1.75
N ARG A 82 -2.65 -17.15 2.42
CA ARG A 82 -3.12 -15.89 3.02
C ARG A 82 -3.55 -14.86 1.99
N VAL A 83 -2.76 -14.64 0.94
CA VAL A 83 -3.10 -13.71 -0.16
C VAL A 83 -4.39 -14.14 -0.85
N LEU A 84 -4.50 -15.40 -1.28
CA LEU A 84 -5.68 -15.92 -1.96
C LEU A 84 -6.94 -15.83 -1.08
N ARG A 85 -6.84 -16.21 0.20
CA ARG A 85 -7.95 -16.09 1.16
C ARG A 85 -8.38 -14.64 1.35
N SER A 86 -7.43 -13.70 1.36
CA SER A 86 -7.74 -12.28 1.53
C SER A 86 -8.53 -11.70 0.35
N THR A 87 -8.23 -12.15 -0.86
CA THR A 87 -8.96 -11.77 -2.08
C THR A 87 -10.41 -12.26 -2.03
N VAL A 88 -10.66 -13.50 -1.59
CA VAL A 88 -12.03 -14.07 -1.53
C VAL A 88 -12.86 -13.47 -0.40
N LYS A 89 -12.27 -13.32 0.79
CA LYS A 89 -13.04 -12.89 1.97
C LYS A 89 -13.26 -11.38 2.03
N GLY A 90 -12.62 -10.59 1.16
CA GLY A 90 -12.56 -9.13 1.27
C GLY A 90 -11.89 -8.65 2.57
N VAL A 91 -11.22 -9.56 3.30
CA VAL A 91 -10.53 -9.28 4.56
C VAL A 91 -9.05 -9.32 4.30
N ALA A 92 -8.36 -8.21 4.59
CA ALA A 92 -6.92 -8.11 4.48
C ALA A 92 -6.19 -9.31 5.12
N GLY A 93 -5.26 -9.93 4.37
CA GLY A 93 -4.41 -11.01 4.85
C GLY A 93 -3.44 -10.47 5.90
N GLY A 94 -3.82 -10.60 7.17
CA GLY A 94 -3.05 -10.05 8.29
C GLY A 94 -1.62 -10.58 8.38
N GLY A 95 -0.72 -9.68 8.79
CA GLY A 95 0.59 -10.02 9.35
C GLY A 95 1.62 -10.43 8.31
N MET A 96 1.37 -10.15 7.03
CA MET A 96 2.34 -10.38 5.98
C MET A 96 3.18 -9.14 5.73
N ASN A 97 4.50 -9.33 5.71
CA ASN A 97 5.41 -8.30 5.23
C ASN A 97 5.09 -7.99 3.75
N PRO A 98 5.17 -6.73 3.33
CA PRO A 98 4.95 -6.32 1.96
C PRO A 98 5.65 -7.16 0.87
N ARG A 99 6.94 -7.51 1.06
CA ARG A 99 7.69 -8.42 0.17
C ARG A 99 7.04 -9.79 0.05
N GLN A 100 6.48 -10.32 1.13
CA GLN A 100 5.84 -11.62 1.14
C GLN A 100 4.54 -11.58 0.34
N VAL A 101 3.77 -10.50 0.43
CA VAL A 101 2.56 -10.29 -0.39
C VAL A 101 2.94 -10.27 -1.85
N LEU A 102 3.90 -9.43 -2.22
CA LEU A 102 4.33 -9.28 -3.61
C LEU A 102 4.88 -10.60 -4.16
N THR A 103 5.69 -11.32 -3.38
CA THR A 103 6.19 -12.65 -3.77
C THR A 103 5.05 -13.64 -4.00
N ALA A 104 4.08 -13.70 -3.09
CA ALA A 104 2.92 -14.58 -3.22
C ALA A 104 2.08 -14.25 -4.46
N GLN A 105 1.83 -12.96 -4.74
CA GLN A 105 1.11 -12.52 -5.94
C GLN A 105 1.84 -12.94 -7.22
N HIS A 106 3.16 -12.74 -7.29
CA HIS A 106 3.96 -13.22 -8.43
C HIS A 106 3.79 -14.73 -8.63
N LEU A 107 3.86 -15.53 -7.57
CA LEU A 107 3.70 -16.98 -7.67
C LEU A 107 2.31 -17.36 -8.18
N VAL A 108 1.25 -16.71 -7.68
CA VAL A 108 -0.13 -16.93 -8.15
C VAL A 108 -0.29 -16.54 -9.62
N ILE A 109 0.14 -15.34 -10.01
CA ILE A 109 0.10 -14.87 -11.40
C ILE A 109 0.79 -15.89 -12.31
N ARG A 110 1.98 -16.38 -11.90
CA ARG A 110 2.74 -17.34 -12.70
C ARG A 110 2.03 -18.68 -12.81
N GLU A 111 1.43 -19.17 -11.73
CA GLU A 111 0.70 -20.43 -11.76
C GLU A 111 -0.52 -20.33 -12.68
N ILE A 112 -1.30 -19.25 -12.58
CA ILE A 112 -2.42 -18.97 -13.49
C ILE A 112 -1.92 -18.88 -14.94
N ALA A 113 -0.81 -18.19 -15.21
CA ALA A 113 -0.25 -18.11 -16.56
C ALA A 113 0.21 -19.47 -17.13
N LYS A 114 0.55 -20.45 -16.29
CA LYS A 114 0.82 -21.82 -16.76
C LYS A 114 -0.45 -22.57 -17.14
N LEU A 115 -1.56 -22.31 -16.44
CA LEU A 115 -2.87 -22.90 -16.73
C LEU A 115 -3.50 -22.29 -18.00
N HIS A 116 -3.19 -21.03 -18.28
CA HIS A 116 -3.81 -20.25 -19.36
C HIS A 116 -2.76 -19.75 -20.36
N PRO A 117 -2.39 -20.54 -21.39
CA PRO A 117 -1.40 -20.13 -22.40
C PRO A 117 -1.76 -18.82 -23.10
N GLY A 118 -3.06 -18.54 -23.31
CA GLY A 118 -3.54 -17.28 -23.86
C GLY A 118 -3.28 -16.07 -22.96
N PHE A 119 -3.35 -16.23 -21.64
CA PHE A 119 -2.95 -15.19 -20.68
C PHE A 119 -1.43 -14.96 -20.77
N ARG A 120 -0.64 -16.04 -20.75
CA ARG A 120 0.83 -15.98 -20.85
C ARG A 120 1.32 -15.34 -22.15
N GLY A 121 0.72 -15.68 -23.28
CA GLY A 121 1.06 -15.12 -24.60
C GLY A 121 0.68 -13.64 -24.75
N ARG A 122 -0.24 -13.13 -23.92
CA ARG A 122 -0.64 -11.72 -23.88
C ARG A 122 -0.06 -10.96 -22.69
N ALA A 123 0.94 -11.52 -22.01
CA ALA A 123 1.53 -10.93 -20.80
C ALA A 123 1.99 -9.48 -21.05
N ASP A 124 2.64 -9.22 -22.19
CA ASP A 124 3.03 -7.86 -22.60
C ASP A 124 1.85 -6.90 -22.55
N ARG A 125 0.76 -7.20 -23.28
CA ARG A 125 -0.44 -6.34 -23.33
C ARG A 125 -1.13 -6.17 -21.97
N ILE A 126 -1.18 -7.23 -21.16
CA ILE A 126 -1.84 -7.20 -19.85
C ILE A 126 -1.04 -6.34 -18.88
N VAL A 127 0.28 -6.56 -18.80
CA VAL A 127 1.18 -5.77 -17.95
C VAL A 127 1.25 -4.33 -18.46
N GLU A 128 1.31 -4.15 -19.77
CA GLU A 128 1.23 -2.85 -20.43
C GLU A 128 -0.05 -2.11 -20.05
N ALA A 129 -1.23 -2.72 -20.21
CA ALA A 129 -2.49 -2.11 -19.79
C ALA A 129 -2.52 -1.82 -18.28
N ALA A 130 -2.04 -2.75 -17.45
CA ALA A 130 -1.92 -2.55 -16.00
C ALA A 130 -0.90 -1.47 -15.62
N SER A 131 0.08 -1.18 -16.47
CA SER A 131 1.04 -0.09 -16.30
C SER A 131 0.55 1.22 -16.93
N ARG A 132 -0.32 1.14 -17.95
CA ARG A 132 -0.86 2.24 -18.75
C ARG A 132 -2.35 2.44 -18.50
N THR A 133 -2.80 2.79 -17.30
CA THR A 133 -4.12 3.46 -17.17
C THR A 133 -4.33 4.18 -15.83
N PRO A 134 -4.94 5.39 -15.79
CA PRO A 134 -5.14 6.33 -16.91
C PRO A 134 -4.68 7.77 -16.67
N ALA A 135 -4.03 8.32 -17.70
CA ALA A 135 -4.36 9.64 -18.18
C ALA A 135 -5.80 9.62 -18.73
N ALA A 136 -6.66 10.52 -18.26
CA ALA A 136 -7.90 10.90 -18.93
C ALA A 136 -7.92 12.42 -19.11
N VAL A 137 -7.80 12.83 -20.37
CA VAL A 137 -8.17 14.13 -20.95
C VAL A 137 -7.51 15.37 -20.35
N GLY A 138 -6.48 15.85 -21.03
CA GLY A 138 -5.94 17.21 -20.87
C GLY A 138 -4.48 17.26 -20.44
N SER A 139 -3.57 16.98 -21.37
CA SER A 139 -2.24 17.57 -21.47
C SER A 139 -1.51 17.96 -20.18
N ARG A 140 -1.24 17.01 -19.28
CA ARG A 140 -0.15 17.08 -18.29
C ARG A 140 0.35 15.65 -17.98
N PRO A 141 1.67 15.42 -17.82
CA PRO A 141 2.18 14.14 -17.37
C PRO A 141 1.51 13.74 -16.04
N VAL A 142 1.12 12.48 -15.89
CA VAL A 142 0.52 11.96 -14.65
C VAL A 142 1.45 12.16 -13.44
N GLU A 143 2.76 12.25 -13.69
CA GLU A 143 3.79 12.57 -12.69
C GLU A 143 3.62 14.00 -12.11
N ASP A 144 3.28 14.99 -12.94
CA ASP A 144 2.95 16.35 -12.47
C ASP A 144 1.60 16.38 -11.73
N LEU A 145 0.61 15.62 -12.23
CA LEU A 145 -0.72 15.58 -11.62
C LEU A 145 -0.72 14.89 -10.25
N ALA A 146 0.08 13.84 -10.07
CA ALA A 146 0.16 13.09 -8.81
C ALA A 146 0.96 13.85 -7.73
N ALA A 147 1.96 14.65 -8.13
CA ALA A 147 2.71 15.52 -7.22
C ALA A 147 1.86 16.69 -6.69
N ASP A 148 0.98 17.24 -7.54
CA ASP A 148 0.12 18.39 -7.20
C ASP A 148 -1.17 18.01 -6.44
N LEU A 149 -1.61 16.76 -6.52
CA LEU A 149 -2.84 16.31 -5.86
C LEU A 149 -2.61 16.01 -4.38
N ALA A 150 -2.99 16.99 -3.55
CA ALA A 150 -3.00 16.90 -2.10
C ALA A 150 -4.43 16.82 -1.56
N PHE A 151 -4.64 15.95 -0.58
CA PHE A 151 -5.94 15.67 0.03
C PHE A 151 -5.88 16.02 1.51
N THR A 152 -6.75 16.95 1.92
CA THR A 152 -6.72 17.50 3.28
C THR A 152 -7.93 17.02 4.07
N GLY A 153 -7.66 16.36 5.19
CA GLY A 153 -8.65 15.96 6.17
C GLY A 153 -8.46 16.71 7.48
N THR A 154 -9.56 17.12 8.08
CA THR A 154 -9.60 17.72 9.43
C THR A 154 -10.45 16.82 10.30
N ASP A 155 -10.06 16.65 11.57
CA ASP A 155 -10.89 15.91 12.52
C ASP A 155 -12.12 16.72 12.95
N ASP A 156 -13.18 16.05 13.39
CA ASP A 156 -14.46 16.71 13.74
C ASP A 156 -14.30 17.81 14.81
N GLY A 157 -13.30 17.67 15.69
CA GLY A 157 -12.99 18.64 16.73
C GLY A 157 -12.14 19.82 16.27
N SER A 158 -11.78 19.91 14.98
CA SER A 158 -10.87 20.92 14.42
C SER A 158 -9.62 21.10 15.29
N THR A 159 -9.04 19.98 15.71
CA THR A 159 -7.81 19.92 16.52
C THR A 159 -6.59 19.66 15.64
N ALA A 160 -6.75 18.82 14.61
CA ALA A 160 -5.69 18.47 13.69
C ALA A 160 -6.18 18.49 12.24
N THR A 161 -5.30 18.97 11.36
CA THR A 161 -5.46 18.91 9.91
C THR A 161 -4.28 18.16 9.32
N VAL A 162 -4.57 17.21 8.44
CA VAL A 162 -3.58 16.34 7.79
C VAL A 162 -3.78 16.44 6.29
N THR A 163 -2.69 16.66 5.57
CA THR A 163 -2.66 16.65 4.11
C THR A 163 -1.79 15.51 3.61
N ILE A 164 -2.34 14.65 2.77
CA ILE A 164 -1.64 13.52 2.15
C ILE A 164 -1.60 13.66 0.63
N GLY A 165 -0.55 13.15 0.00
CA GLY A 165 -0.47 13.04 -1.45
C GLY A 165 -1.35 11.92 -2.00
N LEU A 166 -1.50 11.87 -3.32
CA LEU A 166 -2.17 10.76 -4.00
C LEU A 166 -1.50 9.40 -3.69
N ASP A 167 -0.19 9.39 -3.48
CA ASP A 167 0.60 8.21 -3.12
C ASP A 167 0.44 7.77 -1.64
N GLY A 168 -0.37 8.48 -0.86
CA GLY A 168 -0.62 8.23 0.56
C GLY A 168 0.48 8.70 1.50
N ARG A 169 1.49 9.43 1.01
CA ARG A 169 2.51 10.04 1.87
C ARG A 169 1.97 11.27 2.58
N LEU A 170 2.44 11.47 3.81
CA LEU A 170 2.17 12.71 4.53
C LEU A 170 2.86 13.88 3.80
N HIS A 171 2.13 14.95 3.51
CA HIS A 171 2.69 16.19 2.96
C HIS A 171 2.72 17.29 4.03
N ALA A 172 1.63 17.46 4.77
CA ALA A 172 1.53 18.45 5.83
C ALA A 172 0.71 17.94 7.01
N LEU A 173 1.04 18.41 8.20
CA LEU A 173 0.29 18.19 9.41
C LEU A 173 0.29 19.48 10.22
N GLU A 174 -0.89 19.93 10.58
CA GLU A 174 -1.09 21.11 11.40
C GLU A 174 -1.90 20.76 12.62
N LEU A 175 -1.43 21.21 13.77
CA LEU A 175 -2.21 21.20 15.01
C LEU A 175 -2.78 22.60 15.21
N LEU A 176 -4.09 22.69 15.46
CA LEU A 176 -4.80 23.95 15.58
C LEU A 176 -4.66 24.52 17.01
N ARG A 177 -4.92 25.82 17.16
CA ARG A 177 -4.83 26.51 18.46
C ARG A 177 -5.78 25.87 19.47
N GLY A 178 -5.33 25.68 20.70
CA GLY A 178 -6.11 25.05 21.76
C GLY A 178 -5.77 23.58 21.98
N VAL A 179 -5.04 22.97 21.04
CA VAL A 179 -4.45 21.62 21.20
C VAL A 179 -3.56 21.52 22.44
N GLU A 180 -2.98 22.64 22.87
CA GLU A 180 -2.09 22.74 24.03
C GLU A 180 -2.80 22.36 25.35
N ARG A 181 -4.13 22.41 25.37
CA ARG A 181 -4.96 22.04 26.53
C ARG A 181 -5.35 20.56 26.53
N MET A 182 -4.93 19.81 25.51
CA MET A 182 -5.36 18.44 25.28
C MET A 182 -4.27 17.44 25.68
N GLY A 183 -4.70 16.29 26.20
CA GLY A 183 -3.80 15.17 26.46
C GLY A 183 -3.37 14.45 25.19
N GLY A 184 -2.18 13.84 25.22
CA GLY A 184 -1.58 13.20 24.04
C GLY A 184 -2.45 12.11 23.40
N ARG A 185 -3.22 11.36 24.20
CA ARG A 185 -4.19 10.39 23.67
C ARG A 185 -5.24 11.04 22.77
N THR A 186 -5.77 12.19 23.19
CA THR A 186 -6.80 12.91 22.44
C THR A 186 -6.21 13.53 21.17
N ILE A 187 -5.00 14.09 21.26
CA ILE A 187 -4.25 14.63 20.11
C ILE A 187 -3.98 13.51 19.09
N GLY A 188 -3.47 12.36 19.53
CA GLY A 188 -3.20 11.23 18.65
C GLY A 188 -4.45 10.71 17.95
N ALA A 189 -5.57 10.63 18.67
CA ALA A 189 -6.85 10.27 18.08
C ALA A 189 -7.35 11.30 17.06
N ALA A 190 -7.17 12.60 17.31
CA ALA A 190 -7.51 13.66 16.37
C ALA A 190 -6.70 13.54 15.07
N VAL A 191 -5.38 13.37 15.17
CA VAL A 191 -4.51 13.20 14.00
C VAL A 191 -4.92 11.97 13.17
N VAL A 192 -5.22 10.83 13.82
CA VAL A 192 -5.68 9.63 13.11
C VAL A 192 -7.03 9.85 12.43
N ARG A 193 -7.98 10.56 13.07
CA ARG A 193 -9.26 10.90 12.44
C ARG A 193 -9.09 11.84 11.24
N ALA A 194 -8.25 12.86 11.37
CA ALA A 194 -7.89 13.76 10.27
C ALA A 194 -7.27 12.99 9.09
N TRP A 195 -6.37 12.04 9.36
CA TRP A 195 -5.81 11.13 8.34
C TRP A 195 -6.91 10.33 7.64
N VAL A 196 -7.82 9.72 8.40
CA VAL A 196 -8.94 8.94 7.81
C VAL A 196 -9.83 9.82 6.94
N ALA A 197 -10.08 11.07 7.32
CA ALA A 197 -10.83 12.02 6.51
C ALA A 197 -10.10 12.34 5.20
N ALA A 198 -8.77 12.56 5.25
CA ALA A 198 -7.93 12.79 4.08
C ALA A 198 -7.93 11.57 3.13
N GLU A 199 -7.82 10.36 3.68
CA GLU A 199 -7.89 9.10 2.92
C GLU A 199 -9.23 8.92 2.21
N LYS A 200 -10.35 9.31 2.84
CA LYS A 200 -11.68 9.23 2.20
C LYS A 200 -11.74 10.09 0.94
N GLN A 201 -11.20 11.30 1.01
CA GLN A 201 -11.14 12.20 -0.15
C GLN A 201 -10.19 11.64 -1.22
N ARG A 202 -8.99 11.20 -0.82
CA ARG A 202 -8.02 10.56 -1.71
C ARG A 202 -8.63 9.38 -2.45
N TRP A 203 -9.34 8.50 -1.73
CA TRP A 203 -9.98 7.31 -2.28
C TRP A 203 -11.13 7.64 -3.23
N ALA A 204 -11.99 8.59 -2.86
CA ALA A 204 -13.07 9.06 -3.73
C ALA A 204 -12.50 9.61 -5.04
N ARG A 205 -11.45 10.44 -4.97
CA ARG A 205 -10.80 10.99 -6.14
C ARG A 205 -10.07 9.94 -6.98
N ALA A 206 -9.37 9.01 -6.34
CA ALA A 206 -8.73 7.89 -7.02
C ALA A 206 -9.76 7.04 -7.81
N LYS A 207 -10.95 6.82 -7.22
CA LYS A 207 -12.07 6.14 -7.87
C LYS A 207 -12.60 6.91 -9.08
N GLU A 208 -12.79 8.22 -8.96
CA GLU A 208 -13.20 9.08 -10.09
C GLU A 208 -12.18 9.04 -11.23
N LEU A 209 -10.89 9.13 -10.90
CA LEU A 209 -9.79 9.12 -11.85
C LEU A 209 -9.48 7.72 -12.39
N ARG A 210 -10.16 6.67 -11.91
CA ARG A 210 -9.85 5.26 -12.17
C ARG A 210 -8.39 4.90 -11.88
N LEU A 211 -7.72 5.69 -11.04
CA LEU A 211 -6.40 5.43 -10.49
C LEU A 211 -6.57 4.57 -9.24
N HIS A 212 -7.29 3.45 -9.40
CA HIS A 212 -7.52 2.53 -8.31
C HIS A 212 -6.17 2.00 -7.84
N ASP A 213 -5.69 2.53 -6.73
CA ASP A 213 -4.76 1.78 -5.94
C ASP A 213 -5.48 0.50 -5.51
N ALA A 214 -4.81 -0.64 -5.61
CA ALA A 214 -5.31 -1.90 -5.06
C ALA A 214 -5.26 -1.92 -3.51
N PHE A 215 -5.53 -0.78 -2.88
CA PHE A 215 -5.63 -0.64 -1.44
C PHE A 215 -7.03 -1.04 -1.01
N PRO A 216 -7.20 -1.65 0.18
CA PRO A 216 -8.51 -1.99 0.67
C PRO A 216 -9.29 -0.70 0.91
N GLU A 217 -10.59 -0.77 0.61
CA GLU A 217 -11.59 0.21 1.02
C GLU A 217 -11.37 0.61 2.48
N ILE A 218 -11.66 1.88 2.81
CA ILE A 218 -11.44 2.45 4.14
C ILE A 218 -12.27 1.69 5.16
N GLY A 219 -11.67 0.64 5.73
CA GLY A 219 -12.24 -0.15 6.80
C GLY A 219 -12.25 0.66 8.09
N SER A 220 -13.40 0.62 8.77
CA SER A 220 -13.82 1.31 10.01
C SER A 220 -12.94 1.12 11.26
N GLY A 221 -11.67 0.75 11.12
CA GLY A 221 -10.77 0.45 12.24
C GLY A 221 -11.13 -0.80 13.05
N LYS A 222 -12.26 -1.47 12.75
CA LYS A 222 -12.75 -2.65 13.50
C LYS A 222 -12.22 -4.00 13.02
N GLY A 223 -11.63 -4.09 11.83
CA GLY A 223 -11.09 -5.34 11.31
C GLY A 223 -9.62 -5.52 11.66
N GLY A 224 -9.29 -6.51 12.50
CA GLY A 224 -7.91 -6.94 12.78
C GLY A 224 -7.13 -7.54 11.59
N GLY A 225 -7.57 -7.27 10.35
CA GLY A 225 -7.01 -7.81 9.11
C GLY A 225 -5.72 -7.12 8.64
N ASP A 226 -5.40 -5.91 9.12
CA ASP A 226 -4.14 -5.23 8.79
C ASP A 226 -3.16 -5.31 9.97
N SER A 227 -2.67 -6.51 10.28
CA SER A 227 -1.77 -6.72 11.43
C SER A 227 -0.29 -6.49 11.13
N PHE A 228 0.12 -6.33 9.87
CA PHE A 228 1.49 -5.83 9.60
C PHE A 228 1.52 -4.33 9.88
N ARG A 229 2.42 -3.95 10.78
CA ARG A 229 2.59 -2.58 11.25
C ARG A 229 4.06 -2.22 11.16
N CYS A 230 4.34 -1.07 10.60
CA CYS A 230 5.65 -0.46 10.67
C CYS A 230 5.58 0.70 11.65
N GLU A 231 6.56 0.81 12.53
CA GLU A 231 6.63 1.89 13.51
C GLU A 231 7.96 2.61 13.46
N ALA A 232 7.92 3.90 13.76
CA ALA A 232 9.08 4.73 13.97
C ALA A 232 8.82 5.74 15.07
N TYR A 233 9.92 6.17 15.68
CA TYR A 233 9.94 7.19 16.71
C TYR A 233 10.46 8.48 16.08
N SER A 234 10.00 9.62 16.58
CA SER A 234 10.64 10.90 16.32
C SER A 234 12.05 10.94 16.95
N ALA A 235 12.91 11.86 16.50
CA ALA A 235 14.31 11.92 16.96
C ALA A 235 14.43 12.10 18.48
N SER A 236 13.53 12.88 19.08
CA SER A 236 13.50 13.09 20.54
C SER A 236 12.95 11.88 21.32
N GLY A 237 12.36 10.91 20.63
CA GLY A 237 11.63 9.79 21.21
C GLY A 237 10.28 10.18 21.84
N LEU A 238 9.81 11.41 21.65
CA LEU A 238 8.54 11.89 22.19
C LEU A 238 7.35 11.17 21.57
N CYS A 239 7.38 10.97 20.25
CA CYS A 239 6.26 10.44 19.48
C CYS A 239 6.64 9.13 18.81
N ARG A 240 5.70 8.18 18.79
CA ARG A 240 5.76 6.97 17.97
C ARG A 240 4.56 6.93 17.04
N ALA A 241 4.83 6.84 15.75
CA ALA A 241 3.81 6.60 14.73
C ALA A 241 3.82 5.14 14.30
N THR A 242 2.63 4.61 14.03
CA THR A 242 2.44 3.27 13.47
C THR A 242 1.64 3.37 12.19
N VAL A 243 2.21 2.89 11.08
CA VAL A 243 1.52 2.76 9.79
C VAL A 243 1.24 1.30 9.47
N ASP A 244 0.19 1.05 8.70
CA ASP A 244 -0.05 -0.29 8.16
C ASP A 244 0.79 -0.57 6.91
N ARG A 245 0.62 -1.77 6.33
CA ARG A 245 1.32 -2.20 5.10
C ARG A 245 1.09 -1.30 3.87
N TYR A 246 0.11 -0.40 3.92
CA TYR A 246 -0.23 0.55 2.85
C TYR A 246 0.29 1.95 3.14
N GLY A 247 0.98 2.16 4.27
CA GLY A 247 1.50 3.47 4.66
C GLY A 247 0.47 4.35 5.36
N ARG A 248 -0.72 3.82 5.66
CA ARG A 248 -1.80 4.57 6.33
C ARG A 248 -1.53 4.67 7.83
N LEU A 249 -1.67 5.86 8.40
CA LEU A 249 -1.50 6.06 9.83
C LEU A 249 -2.60 5.30 10.61
N ARG A 250 -2.17 4.41 11.52
CA ARG A 250 -3.07 3.60 12.36
C ARG A 250 -3.07 4.02 13.82
N ALA A 251 -1.92 4.43 14.33
CA ALA A 251 -1.80 4.85 15.71
C ALA A 251 -0.71 5.91 15.88
N LEU A 252 -0.92 6.76 16.86
CA LEU A 252 0.05 7.73 17.33
C LEU A 252 0.12 7.62 18.85
N THR A 253 1.31 7.37 19.39
CA THR A 253 1.54 7.23 20.84
C THR A 253 2.57 8.26 21.28
N PHE A 254 2.25 9.02 22.32
CA PHE A 254 3.22 9.90 22.97
C PHE A 254 3.83 9.19 24.17
N MET A 255 5.16 9.20 24.24
CA MET A 255 5.93 8.47 25.25
C MET A 255 6.08 9.26 26.55
N ARG A 256 5.68 10.54 26.56
CA ARG A 256 5.75 11.45 27.72
C ARG A 256 4.47 12.28 27.79
N THR A 257 4.20 12.84 28.97
CA THR A 257 3.03 13.71 29.23
C THR A 257 3.30 15.17 28.89
N ALA A 258 4.54 15.63 29.03
CA ALA A 258 4.97 16.95 28.55
C ALA A 258 5.16 16.89 27.03
N LEU A 259 4.17 17.37 26.29
CA LEU A 259 4.13 17.29 24.82
C LEU A 259 4.67 18.54 24.14
N PHE A 260 4.53 19.70 24.77
CA PHE A 260 4.85 20.98 24.17
C PHE A 260 6.19 21.46 24.74
N ALA A 261 7.20 21.49 23.87
CA ALA A 261 8.50 22.10 24.16
C ALA A 261 8.49 23.59 23.77
N GLU A 262 9.67 24.19 23.60
CA GLU A 262 9.86 25.60 23.28
C GLU A 262 9.08 26.06 22.02
N HIS A 263 8.95 25.19 21.03
CA HIS A 263 8.22 25.48 19.79
C HIS A 263 6.71 25.16 19.84
N GLY A 264 6.18 24.83 21.03
CA GLY A 264 4.75 24.61 21.26
C GLY A 264 4.14 23.59 20.31
N ARG A 265 2.94 23.90 19.79
CA ARG A 265 2.21 23.01 18.87
C ARG A 265 2.91 22.77 17.53
N TYR A 266 3.73 23.71 17.08
CA TYR A 266 4.46 23.57 15.82
C TYR A 266 5.58 22.54 15.99
N GLY A 267 6.35 22.63 17.07
CA GLY A 267 7.34 21.60 17.41
C GLY A 267 6.71 20.22 17.57
N LEU A 268 5.54 20.14 18.22
CA LEU A 268 4.81 18.87 18.34
C LEU A 268 4.35 18.35 16.98
N ALA A 269 3.86 19.21 16.09
CA ALA A 269 3.50 18.80 14.73
C ALA A 269 4.71 18.25 13.97
N ASP A 270 5.86 18.90 14.08
CA ASP A 270 7.13 18.48 13.44
C ASP A 270 7.57 17.10 13.92
N GLU A 271 7.52 16.86 15.23
CA GLU A 271 7.82 15.56 15.85
C GLU A 271 6.88 14.45 15.34
N ILE A 272 5.58 14.75 15.19
CA ILE A 272 4.62 13.80 14.63
C ILE A 272 4.94 13.52 13.15
N ARG A 273 5.22 14.57 12.36
CA ARG A 273 5.57 14.43 10.94
C ARG A 273 6.80 13.54 10.79
N GLU A 274 7.84 13.78 11.57
CA GLU A 274 9.06 12.99 11.56
C GLU A 274 8.79 11.51 11.86
N ALA A 275 8.04 11.21 12.93
CA ALA A 275 7.70 9.83 13.28
C ALA A 275 6.89 9.13 12.16
N VAL A 276 5.93 9.84 11.55
CA VAL A 276 5.13 9.30 10.44
C VAL A 276 6.00 9.03 9.21
N HIS A 277 6.83 10.00 8.79
CA HIS A 277 7.76 9.82 7.68
C HIS A 277 8.70 8.64 7.92
N GLY A 278 9.31 8.56 9.11
CA GLY A 278 10.17 7.43 9.47
C GLY A 278 9.46 6.08 9.38
N ALA A 279 8.18 6.01 9.77
CA ALA A 279 7.40 4.78 9.66
C ALA A 279 7.06 4.43 8.20
N GLN A 280 6.73 5.43 7.38
CA GLN A 280 6.49 5.25 5.94
C GLN A 280 7.76 4.86 5.19
N ASP A 281 8.92 5.40 5.57
CA ASP A 281 10.20 5.11 4.93
C ASP A 281 10.74 3.74 5.32
N ARG A 282 10.58 3.32 6.59
CA ARG A 282 10.84 1.94 7.00
C ARG A 282 9.93 0.94 6.30
N LEU A 283 8.65 1.28 6.10
CA LEU A 283 7.75 0.48 5.29
C LEU A 283 8.27 0.36 3.85
N ASN A 284 8.68 1.48 3.23
CA ASN A 284 9.27 1.48 1.89
C ASN A 284 10.52 0.58 1.80
N ALA A 285 11.43 0.69 2.77
CA ALA A 285 12.64 -0.13 2.85
C ALA A 285 12.33 -1.64 3.02
N SER A 286 11.14 -1.98 3.54
CA SER A 286 10.70 -3.36 3.69
C SER A 286 10.24 -4.04 2.39
N TRP A 287 10.09 -3.29 1.28
CA TRP A 287 9.72 -3.77 -0.07
C TRP A 287 10.90 -4.26 -0.91
#